data_AF-A0A958R757-F1
#
_entry.id   AF-A0A958R757-F1
#
_cell.length_a   1.000
_cell.length_b   1.000
_cell.length_c   1.000
_cell.angle_alpha   90.00
_cell.angle_beta   90.00
_cell.angle_gamma   90.00
#
_symmetry.space_group_name_H-M   'P 1'
#
loop_
_entity.id
_entity.type
_entity.pdbx_description
1 polymer ?
#
loop_
_entity_poly.entity_id
_entity_poly.type
_entity_poly.pdbx_seq_one_letter_code
_entity_poly.pdbx_strand_id
1 'polypeptide(L)'
;MKKLFLIYLLGLILQGCVKETRVETKVIPESRQAEAQISQSFKNQGHSSNIIEIKKSALGKAYLLVASFRTAERSPQWQDVKPVLVSFEQSGSRLGLFRLSYANLYEEIPTDKLIQTFEIIDESKDSLSFDFGKGFISLPSGPPFDIMINHEDFKKDVDRLNSGEESSLKIKDSFVRSINISDEKFVIEQSARILNEKLVENKVDGLTAKKQLQLEQKEIPVTFNLELKPYIKNENFVPLIFDREQRIGAFTMLSPVSGEENPRLYAMKWDLSDEKGPIALGISKNVPPELVPVIIEAGEYWNRVIGKKVFTPKLDMDPGQLPEDRMILVRWIPWETAGFAYASMQADPITGEILRGQIFLTSSWYLRGSKIVSEDYKFQQPEEQKQLITKYALCVMDQASFKEDFLLEKSPNEVQKRASFDTIRLVVAHEMGHAIGMRHNFVGSFNSPTPDKEAMSLMASYLKDFTAAAKPLSTTVMDYTQSVATAINGSWIKSETFPYDQAFVKWAYLGQKIEIEKNNYCSDEHILAADQHKQV
;
A
#
# COMPACT_ATOMS: atom_id res chain seq x y z
N MET A 1 24.18 -24.35 61.83
CA MET A 1 23.17 -24.44 60.76
C MET A 1 22.50 -23.08 60.52
N LYS A 2 23.21 -22.08 59.98
CA LYS A 2 22.66 -20.75 59.61
C LYS A 2 23.56 -19.99 58.60
N LYS A 3 24.30 -20.70 57.74
CA LYS A 3 25.21 -20.10 56.74
C LYS A 3 25.21 -20.79 55.37
N LEU A 4 24.13 -21.50 55.00
CA LEU A 4 24.01 -22.17 53.69
C LEU A 4 22.74 -21.79 52.90
N PHE A 5 22.05 -20.71 53.29
CA PHE A 5 20.82 -20.26 52.65
C PHE A 5 20.88 -18.84 52.06
N LEU A 6 22.08 -18.25 51.99
CA LEU A 6 22.29 -16.86 51.55
C LEU A 6 23.14 -16.72 50.26
N ILE A 7 23.26 -17.80 49.48
CA ILE A 7 23.95 -17.78 48.18
C ILE A 7 22.98 -18.07 47.01
N TYR A 8 21.75 -18.51 47.28
CA TYR A 8 20.74 -18.77 46.25
C TYR A 8 19.72 -17.63 46.04
N LEU A 9 19.84 -16.51 46.77
CA LEU A 9 18.91 -15.37 46.66
C LEU A 9 19.55 -14.07 46.13
N LEU A 10 20.80 -14.13 45.65
CA LEU A 10 21.47 -13.01 44.96
C LEU A 10 21.69 -13.26 43.45
N GLY A 11 21.20 -14.39 42.91
CA GLY A 11 21.32 -14.74 41.49
C GLY A 11 20.09 -14.43 40.63
N LEU A 12 19.13 -13.62 41.13
CA LEU A 12 17.82 -13.39 40.49
C LEU A 12 17.41 -11.91 40.38
N ILE A 13 18.37 -10.97 40.43
CA ILE A 13 18.10 -9.53 40.19
C ILE A 13 19.07 -8.94 39.14
N LEU A 14 19.45 -9.75 38.15
CA LEU A 14 20.16 -9.31 36.94
C LEU A 14 19.58 -9.97 35.68
N GLN A 15 18.25 -10.10 35.61
CA GLN A 15 17.59 -10.24 34.30
C GLN A 15 17.40 -8.84 33.75
N GLY A 16 18.14 -8.60 32.68
CA GLY A 16 18.50 -7.28 32.21
C GLY A 16 17.31 -6.41 31.83
N CYS A 17 17.53 -5.11 32.00
CA CYS A 17 17.25 -4.20 30.90
C CYS A 17 17.95 -4.76 29.65
N VAL A 18 17.27 -5.66 28.92
CA VAL A 18 17.54 -5.83 27.51
C VAL A 18 17.20 -4.46 26.92
N LYS A 19 18.23 -3.64 26.69
CA LYS A 19 18.11 -2.59 25.66
C LYS A 19 17.50 -3.30 24.48
N GLU A 20 16.32 -2.87 24.02
CA GLU A 20 15.81 -3.29 22.73
C GLU A 20 17.00 -3.18 21.77
N THR A 21 17.49 -4.33 21.32
CA THR A 21 18.58 -4.38 20.36
C THR A 21 18.02 -3.67 19.14
N ARG A 22 18.40 -2.41 18.95
CA ARG A 22 17.99 -1.60 17.82
C ARG A 22 18.31 -2.44 16.59
N VAL A 23 17.27 -2.86 15.88
CA VAL A 23 17.43 -3.71 14.72
C VAL A 23 18.08 -2.87 13.64
N GLU A 24 19.34 -3.14 13.33
CA GLU A 24 20.07 -2.37 12.32
C GLU A 24 19.67 -2.90 10.95
N THR A 25 18.80 -2.14 10.27
CA THR A 25 18.58 -2.32 8.83
C THR A 25 19.91 -2.17 8.10
N LYS A 26 20.02 -2.80 6.92
CA LYS A 26 21.23 -2.66 6.10
C LYS A 26 21.48 -1.18 5.80
N VAL A 27 22.67 -0.71 6.19
CA VAL A 27 23.09 0.68 5.99
C VAL A 27 23.76 0.77 4.63
N ILE A 28 23.38 1.77 3.83
CA ILE A 28 24.13 2.10 2.62
C ILE A 28 25.44 2.75 3.07
N PRO A 29 26.62 2.21 2.68
CA PRO A 29 27.90 2.79 3.09
C PRO A 29 28.02 4.25 2.67
N GLU A 30 28.67 5.08 3.48
CA GLU A 30 28.88 6.51 3.18
C GLU A 30 29.56 6.72 1.81
N SER A 31 30.47 5.81 1.43
CA SER A 31 31.11 5.81 0.11
C SER A 31 30.11 5.67 -1.05
N ARG A 32 28.94 5.07 -0.82
CA ARG A 32 27.84 4.87 -1.77
C ARG A 32 26.76 5.93 -1.64
N GLN A 33 26.86 6.87 -0.70
CA GLN A 33 25.89 7.94 -0.51
C GLN A 33 25.96 8.97 -1.67
N ALA A 34 24.81 9.26 -2.28
CA ALA A 34 24.66 10.30 -3.31
C ALA A 34 24.62 11.70 -2.70
N GLU A 35 24.95 12.71 -3.51
CA GLU A 35 24.76 14.12 -3.17
C GLU A 35 23.29 14.41 -2.85
N ALA A 36 23.03 15.26 -1.87
CA ALA A 36 21.67 15.52 -1.38
C ALA A 36 20.76 16.16 -2.45
N GLN A 37 21.33 16.91 -3.38
CA GLN A 37 20.63 17.49 -4.51
C GLN A 37 20.97 16.73 -5.79
N ILE A 38 19.96 16.19 -6.47
CA ILE A 38 20.18 15.38 -7.67
C ILE A 38 20.72 16.19 -8.85
N SER A 39 20.44 17.50 -8.90
CA SER A 39 21.00 18.43 -9.88
C SER A 39 22.52 18.58 -9.79
N GLN A 40 23.12 18.19 -8.66
CA GLN A 40 24.57 18.10 -8.52
C GLN A 40 25.14 16.84 -9.17
N SER A 41 24.34 15.79 -9.31
CA SER A 41 24.72 14.52 -9.97
C SER A 41 24.37 14.51 -11.45
N PHE A 42 23.21 15.05 -11.83
CA PHE A 42 22.66 15.00 -13.18
C PHE A 42 22.31 16.39 -13.71
N LYS A 43 22.50 16.58 -15.01
CA LYS A 43 22.04 17.78 -15.72
C LYS A 43 21.43 17.40 -17.07
N ASN A 44 20.44 18.18 -17.49
CA ASN A 44 19.92 18.09 -18.84
C ASN A 44 20.71 19.07 -19.73
N GLN A 45 21.26 18.61 -20.86
CA GLN A 45 21.98 19.47 -21.80
C GLN A 45 21.07 20.35 -22.68
N GLY A 46 19.74 20.31 -22.48
CA GLY A 46 18.80 21.28 -23.03
C GLY A 46 17.36 20.76 -23.06
N HIS A 47 16.37 21.64 -23.13
CA HIS A 47 14.94 21.26 -23.08
C HIS A 47 14.48 20.31 -24.21
N SER A 48 15.24 20.14 -25.28
CA SER A 48 14.89 19.32 -26.45
C SER A 48 15.79 18.12 -26.69
N SER A 49 16.79 17.87 -25.83
CA SER A 49 17.68 16.72 -25.99
C SER A 49 17.34 15.62 -24.98
N ASN A 50 17.31 14.37 -25.44
CA ASN A 50 17.27 13.22 -24.54
C ASN A 50 18.66 12.92 -23.93
N ILE A 51 19.58 13.89 -23.99
CA ILE A 51 20.98 13.73 -23.59
C ILE A 51 21.13 14.22 -22.17
N ILE A 52 21.51 13.29 -21.30
CA ILE A 52 21.68 13.54 -19.87
C ILE A 52 23.16 13.50 -19.56
N GLU A 53 23.63 14.52 -18.86
CA GLU A 53 24.96 14.55 -18.26
C GLU A 53 24.89 13.97 -16.84
N ILE A 54 25.79 13.04 -16.51
CA ILE A 54 26.04 12.54 -15.16
C ILE A 54 27.49 12.86 -14.76
N LYS A 55 27.71 13.36 -13.55
CA LYS A 55 29.07 13.54 -13.03
C LYS A 55 29.72 12.20 -12.72
N LYS A 56 31.03 12.07 -12.96
CA LYS A 56 31.77 10.85 -12.59
C LYS A 56 31.76 10.58 -11.08
N SER A 57 31.70 11.63 -10.25
CA SER A 57 31.54 11.50 -8.79
C SER A 57 30.19 10.92 -8.35
N ALA A 58 29.19 10.93 -9.24
CA ALA A 58 27.87 10.37 -9.00
C ALA A 58 27.77 8.88 -9.35
N LEU A 59 28.79 8.31 -10.01
CA LEU A 59 28.86 6.87 -10.32
C LEU A 59 29.04 6.05 -9.04
N GLY A 60 28.42 4.88 -9.00
CA GLY A 60 28.39 3.99 -7.85
C GLY A 60 27.56 4.50 -6.66
N LYS A 61 26.98 5.70 -6.73
CA LYS A 61 26.15 6.26 -5.66
C LYS A 61 24.72 5.71 -5.71
N ALA A 62 24.08 5.64 -4.55
CA ALA A 62 22.74 5.10 -4.37
C ALA A 62 21.65 6.16 -4.61
N TYR A 63 20.71 5.81 -5.48
CA TYR A 63 19.53 6.60 -5.79
C TYR A 63 18.27 5.75 -5.59
N LEU A 64 17.19 6.33 -5.12
CA LEU A 64 15.88 5.69 -5.07
C LEU A 64 15.18 5.88 -6.42
N LEU A 65 14.90 4.79 -7.12
CA LEU A 65 14.04 4.75 -8.30
C LEU A 65 12.61 4.41 -7.85
N VAL A 66 11.69 5.34 -8.11
CA VAL A 66 10.27 5.20 -7.82
C VAL A 66 9.49 5.29 -9.12
N ALA A 67 8.68 4.29 -9.42
CA ALA A 67 7.95 4.22 -10.69
C ALA A 67 6.47 3.96 -10.47
N SER A 68 5.66 4.66 -11.26
CA SER A 68 4.22 4.41 -11.36
C SER A 68 3.82 4.49 -12.83
N PHE A 69 2.80 3.74 -13.24
CA PHE A 69 2.28 3.81 -14.60
C PHE A 69 0.77 3.83 -14.65
N ARG A 70 0.26 4.41 -15.73
CA ARG A 70 -1.16 4.40 -16.07
C ARG A 70 -1.43 3.57 -17.31
N THR A 71 -2.45 2.70 -17.26
CA THR A 71 -2.88 1.91 -18.42
C THR A 71 -3.62 2.76 -19.44
N ALA A 72 -3.49 2.44 -20.73
CA ALA A 72 -4.22 3.11 -21.82
C ALA A 72 -5.60 2.48 -22.08
N GLU A 73 -6.29 2.04 -21.02
CA GLU A 73 -7.62 1.45 -21.11
C GLU A 73 -8.71 2.53 -21.16
N ARG A 74 -9.96 2.13 -21.44
CA ARG A 74 -11.12 3.05 -21.45
C ARG A 74 -11.24 3.86 -20.16
N SER A 75 -10.79 3.29 -19.06
CA SER A 75 -10.52 4.03 -17.84
C SER A 75 -9.10 3.73 -17.38
N PRO A 76 -8.17 4.69 -17.53
CA PRO A 76 -6.81 4.53 -17.06
C PRO A 76 -6.78 4.18 -15.58
N GLN A 77 -6.07 3.11 -15.24
CA GLN A 77 -5.76 2.76 -13.86
C GLN A 77 -4.31 3.08 -13.57
N TRP A 78 -4.04 3.60 -12.38
CA TRP A 78 -2.69 3.81 -11.90
C TRP A 78 -2.20 2.56 -11.18
N GLN A 79 -0.94 2.26 -11.36
CA GLN A 79 -0.25 1.14 -10.75
C GLN A 79 1.09 1.65 -10.23
N ASP A 80 1.37 1.42 -8.96
CA ASP A 80 2.68 1.69 -8.38
C ASP A 80 3.54 0.44 -8.44
N VAL A 81 4.82 0.65 -8.73
CA VAL A 81 5.84 -0.39 -8.68
C VAL A 81 6.63 -0.22 -7.40
N LYS A 82 7.07 -1.34 -6.82
CA LYS A 82 7.98 -1.36 -5.67
C LYS A 82 9.19 -0.45 -5.91
N PRO A 83 9.42 0.56 -5.05
CA PRO A 83 10.63 1.36 -5.12
C PRO A 83 11.89 0.49 -4.95
N VAL A 84 12.96 0.83 -5.66
CA VAL A 84 14.25 0.13 -5.58
C VAL A 84 15.38 1.14 -5.54
N LEU A 85 16.47 0.84 -4.83
CA LEU A 85 17.69 1.62 -4.95
C LEU A 85 18.52 1.15 -6.15
N VAL A 86 19.08 2.11 -6.85
CA VAL A 86 19.85 1.91 -8.07
C VAL A 86 21.15 2.70 -8.02
N SER A 87 22.11 2.30 -8.84
CA SER A 87 23.38 3.00 -9.06
C SER A 87 23.73 3.00 -10.54
N PHE A 88 24.60 3.91 -10.94
CA PHE A 88 25.14 4.00 -12.29
C PHE A 88 26.62 3.59 -12.29
N GLU A 89 27.02 2.77 -13.25
CA GLU A 89 28.42 2.35 -13.41
C GLU A 89 28.86 2.47 -14.86
N GLN A 90 30.09 2.91 -15.09
CA GLN A 90 30.67 3.05 -16.43
C GLN A 90 31.54 1.82 -16.75
N SER A 91 31.40 1.29 -17.96
CA SER A 91 32.35 0.32 -18.52
C SER A 91 32.55 0.59 -20.01
N GLY A 92 33.75 1.06 -20.36
CA GLY A 92 34.05 1.53 -21.72
C GLY A 92 33.11 2.66 -22.14
N SER A 93 32.52 2.53 -23.32
CA SER A 93 31.54 3.47 -23.90
C SER A 93 30.09 3.24 -23.45
N ARG A 94 29.88 2.47 -22.37
CA ARG A 94 28.54 2.15 -21.85
C ARG A 94 28.37 2.60 -20.42
N LEU A 95 27.18 3.08 -20.12
CA LEU A 95 26.70 3.37 -18.77
C LEU A 95 25.65 2.32 -18.39
N GLY A 96 25.88 1.55 -17.34
CA GLY A 96 24.92 0.61 -16.78
C GLY A 96 24.14 1.22 -15.62
N LEU A 97 22.84 0.95 -15.58
CA LEU A 97 21.99 1.17 -14.42
C LEU A 97 21.80 -0.17 -13.71
N PHE A 98 22.20 -0.22 -12.45
CA PHE A 98 22.15 -1.42 -11.64
C PHE A 98 21.18 -1.23 -10.47
N ARG A 99 20.40 -2.25 -10.14
CA ARG A 99 19.70 -2.36 -8.87
C ARG A 99 20.71 -2.78 -7.81
N LEU A 100 20.74 -2.05 -6.71
CA LEU A 100 21.58 -2.37 -5.58
C LEU A 100 21.06 -3.63 -4.87
N SER A 101 21.95 -4.60 -4.64
CA SER A 101 21.56 -5.79 -3.88
C SER A 101 21.68 -5.55 -2.37
N TYR A 102 20.53 -5.44 -1.71
CA TYR A 102 20.50 -5.39 -0.25
C TYR A 102 20.62 -6.78 0.38
N ALA A 103 20.37 -7.86 -0.39
CA ALA A 103 20.31 -9.24 0.12
C ALA A 103 21.67 -9.92 0.24
N ASN A 104 22.76 -9.29 -0.22
CA ASN A 104 24.09 -9.90 -0.13
C ASN A 104 24.46 -10.10 1.34
N LEU A 105 24.81 -11.35 1.68
CA LEU A 105 25.31 -11.75 2.99
C LEU A 105 26.69 -11.13 3.30
N TYR A 106 27.47 -10.83 2.27
CA TYR A 106 28.83 -10.29 2.37
C TYR A 106 28.94 -8.99 1.55
N GLU A 107 29.64 -8.00 2.09
CA GLU A 107 29.86 -6.70 1.42
C GLU A 107 31.05 -6.74 0.46
N GLU A 108 31.96 -7.69 0.65
CA GLU A 108 33.21 -7.87 -0.09
C GLU A 108 32.97 -8.33 -1.54
N ILE A 109 31.82 -8.94 -1.82
CA ILE A 109 31.43 -9.42 -3.14
C ILE A 109 30.03 -8.88 -3.48
N PRO A 110 29.93 -7.59 -3.90
CA PRO A 110 28.65 -7.02 -4.27
C PRO A 110 28.14 -7.62 -5.59
N THR A 111 26.91 -8.14 -5.57
CA THR A 111 26.19 -8.63 -6.76
C THR A 111 25.02 -7.71 -7.12
N ASP A 112 25.34 -6.49 -7.53
CA ASP A 112 24.32 -5.59 -8.06
C ASP A 112 23.77 -6.12 -9.39
N LYS A 113 22.47 -5.90 -9.63
CA LYS A 113 21.75 -6.52 -10.75
C LYS A 113 21.55 -5.52 -11.87
N LEU A 114 22.04 -5.83 -13.06
CA LEU A 114 21.88 -4.96 -14.23
C LEU A 114 20.40 -4.82 -14.60
N ILE A 115 19.89 -3.59 -14.63
CA ILE A 115 18.54 -3.27 -15.11
C ILE A 115 18.59 -2.97 -16.61
N GLN A 116 19.46 -2.03 -17.01
CA GLN A 116 19.55 -1.52 -18.37
C GLN A 116 20.92 -0.88 -18.60
N THR A 117 21.32 -0.74 -19.86
CA THR A 117 22.51 0.02 -20.26
C THR A 117 22.16 1.12 -21.25
N PHE A 118 22.98 2.17 -21.26
CA PHE A 118 22.91 3.34 -22.12
C PHE A 118 24.24 3.53 -22.85
N GLU A 119 24.17 4.17 -24.01
CA GLU A 119 25.35 4.54 -24.80
C GLU A 119 25.89 5.90 -24.32
N ILE A 120 27.19 5.96 -24.05
CA ILE A 120 27.89 7.21 -23.74
C ILE A 120 28.24 7.88 -25.08
N ILE A 121 27.77 9.10 -25.26
CA ILE A 121 27.96 9.89 -26.49
C ILE A 121 29.16 10.82 -26.36
N ASP A 122 29.39 11.35 -25.17
CA ASP A 122 30.49 12.27 -24.89
C ASP A 122 31.03 12.03 -23.47
N GLU A 123 32.33 12.23 -23.29
CA GLU A 123 33.02 12.04 -22.02
C GLU A 123 34.01 13.18 -21.79
N SER A 124 33.79 13.91 -20.71
CA SER A 124 34.71 14.93 -20.23
C SER A 124 35.59 14.39 -19.10
N LYS A 125 36.45 15.24 -18.55
CA LYS A 125 37.25 14.88 -17.36
C LYS A 125 36.36 14.50 -16.16
N ASP A 126 35.26 15.23 -15.97
CA ASP A 126 34.45 15.18 -14.73
C ASP A 126 33.01 14.66 -14.96
N SER A 127 32.58 14.51 -16.21
CA SER A 127 31.21 14.11 -16.57
C SER A 127 31.15 13.15 -17.76
N LEU A 128 30.02 12.45 -17.88
CA LEU A 128 29.63 11.60 -19.00
C LEU A 128 28.29 12.09 -19.53
N SER A 129 28.11 12.12 -20.85
CA SER A 129 26.83 12.38 -21.49
C SER A 129 26.32 11.11 -22.16
N PHE A 130 25.07 10.75 -21.91
CA PHE A 130 24.47 9.53 -22.43
C PHE A 130 23.09 9.77 -23.01
N ASP A 131 22.70 8.95 -24.00
CA ASP A 131 21.39 9.05 -24.64
C ASP A 131 20.34 8.30 -23.82
N PHE A 132 19.39 9.05 -23.27
CA PHE A 132 18.21 8.50 -22.61
C PHE A 132 17.02 8.32 -23.55
N GLY A 133 17.15 8.60 -24.85
CA GLY A 133 16.02 8.73 -25.79
C GLY A 133 15.18 7.48 -25.97
N LYS A 134 15.74 6.29 -25.71
CA LYS A 134 14.98 5.03 -25.69
C LYS A 134 14.12 4.88 -24.43
N GLY A 135 14.36 5.68 -23.40
CA GLY A 135 13.75 5.53 -22.08
C GLY A 135 14.11 4.19 -21.44
N PHE A 136 13.31 3.78 -20.46
CA PHE A 136 13.38 2.45 -19.88
C PHE A 136 12.75 1.42 -20.81
N ILE A 137 13.51 0.37 -21.14
CA ILE A 137 13.08 -0.84 -21.87
C ILE A 137 13.02 -2.08 -20.96
N SER A 138 13.41 -1.93 -19.69
CA SER A 138 13.26 -2.92 -18.64
C SER A 138 13.12 -2.21 -17.31
N LEU A 139 12.21 -2.68 -16.46
CA LEU A 139 12.02 -2.20 -15.08
C LEU A 139 11.76 -3.39 -14.17
N PRO A 140 12.23 -3.38 -12.91
CA PRO A 140 11.77 -4.36 -11.92
C PRO A 140 10.24 -4.37 -11.87
N SER A 141 9.65 -5.55 -11.84
CA SER A 141 8.22 -5.74 -11.63
C SER A 141 8.00 -6.31 -10.23
N GLY A 142 7.05 -5.75 -9.51
CA GLY A 142 6.69 -6.22 -8.18
C GLY A 142 5.62 -5.32 -7.59
N PRO A 143 4.67 -5.88 -6.82
CA PRO A 143 3.71 -5.08 -6.08
C PRO A 143 4.45 -4.13 -5.14
N PRO A 144 3.88 -2.96 -4.82
CA PRO A 144 4.56 -1.95 -4.02
C PRO A 144 4.79 -2.36 -2.55
N PHE A 145 4.29 -3.53 -2.15
CA PHE A 145 4.37 -4.13 -0.83
C PHE A 145 4.44 -5.65 -0.95
N ASP A 146 4.97 -6.29 0.09
CA ASP A 146 4.94 -7.73 0.29
C ASP A 146 3.77 -8.11 1.21
N ILE A 147 3.34 -9.37 1.14
CA ILE A 147 2.23 -9.89 1.93
C ILE A 147 2.60 -11.25 2.49
N MET A 148 2.41 -11.45 3.79
CA MET A 148 2.50 -12.77 4.40
C MET A 148 1.11 -13.42 4.47
N ILE A 149 0.89 -14.46 3.67
CA ILE A 149 -0.35 -15.27 3.73
C ILE A 149 -0.29 -16.25 4.90
N ASN A 150 0.79 -17.03 4.94
CA ASN A 150 1.09 -18.04 5.95
C ASN A 150 2.61 -18.21 6.05
N HIS A 151 3.07 -19.09 6.95
CA HIS A 151 4.50 -19.34 7.15
C HIS A 151 5.18 -19.99 5.94
N GLU A 152 4.48 -20.79 5.13
CA GLU A 152 5.06 -21.45 3.95
C GLU A 152 5.30 -20.46 2.82
N ASP A 153 4.37 -19.54 2.58
CA ASP A 153 4.53 -18.49 1.56
C ASP A 153 5.60 -17.48 1.96
N PHE A 154 5.70 -17.15 3.26
CA PHE A 154 6.84 -16.38 3.77
C PHE A 154 8.18 -17.06 3.43
N LYS A 155 8.27 -18.38 3.61
CA LYS A 155 9.47 -19.13 3.23
C LYS A 155 9.75 -19.03 1.73
N LYS A 156 8.73 -19.17 0.86
CA LYS A 156 8.92 -19.00 -0.59
C LYS A 156 9.39 -17.60 -0.96
N ASP A 157 8.86 -16.57 -0.32
CA ASP A 157 9.29 -15.19 -0.54
C ASP A 157 10.74 -14.95 -0.10
N VAL A 158 11.14 -15.55 1.03
CA VAL A 158 12.54 -15.57 1.49
C VAL A 158 13.43 -16.30 0.48
N ASP A 159 13.03 -17.50 0.06
CA ASP A 159 13.79 -18.31 -0.90
C ASP A 159 13.95 -17.57 -2.24
N ARG A 160 12.91 -16.88 -2.73
CA ARG A 160 12.98 -16.04 -3.93
C ARG A 160 13.89 -14.83 -3.75
N LEU A 161 13.84 -14.17 -2.59
CA LEU A 161 14.73 -13.04 -2.30
C LEU A 161 16.21 -13.50 -2.28
N ASN A 162 16.46 -14.69 -1.73
CA ASN A 162 17.78 -15.29 -1.63
C ASN A 162 18.28 -15.93 -2.95
N SER A 163 17.38 -16.34 -3.86
CA SER A 163 17.76 -16.95 -5.15
C SER A 163 18.37 -15.93 -6.13
N GLY A 164 18.14 -14.64 -5.90
CA GLY A 164 18.55 -13.57 -6.80
C GLY A 164 17.60 -13.36 -7.98
N GLU A 165 16.57 -14.18 -8.13
CA GLU A 165 15.54 -14.03 -9.17
C GLU A 165 14.77 -12.72 -9.01
N GLU A 166 14.53 -12.02 -10.13
CA GLU A 166 13.70 -10.82 -10.14
C GLU A 166 12.66 -10.90 -11.26
N SER A 167 11.45 -10.49 -10.93
CA SER A 167 10.45 -10.22 -11.94
C SER A 167 10.76 -8.86 -12.58
N SER A 168 10.61 -8.76 -13.90
CA SER A 168 10.76 -7.51 -14.63
C SER A 168 9.60 -7.28 -15.59
N LEU A 169 9.24 -6.02 -15.80
CA LEU A 169 8.33 -5.59 -16.86
C LEU A 169 9.11 -5.63 -18.17
N LYS A 170 8.71 -6.53 -19.06
CA LYS A 170 9.23 -6.59 -20.43
C LYS A 170 8.64 -5.44 -21.24
N ILE A 171 9.38 -4.35 -21.42
CA ILE A 171 8.94 -3.23 -22.25
C ILE A 171 9.41 -3.48 -23.68
N LYS A 172 8.45 -3.74 -24.57
CA LYS A 172 8.72 -4.00 -25.99
C LYS A 172 9.23 -2.77 -26.72
N ASP A 173 8.69 -1.61 -26.36
CA ASP A 173 8.98 -0.33 -26.99
C ASP A 173 8.67 0.82 -26.04
N SER A 174 9.37 1.93 -26.19
CA SER A 174 9.31 3.08 -25.29
C SER A 174 9.56 4.40 -26.05
N PHE A 175 8.82 5.43 -25.65
CA PHE A 175 8.91 6.78 -26.17
C PHE A 175 8.96 7.77 -25.01
N VAL A 176 10.11 8.42 -24.83
CA VAL A 176 10.29 9.46 -23.80
C VAL A 176 9.54 10.73 -24.22
N ARG A 177 8.62 11.17 -23.36
CA ARG A 177 7.82 12.38 -23.56
C ARG A 177 8.49 13.61 -22.95
N SER A 178 9.05 13.45 -21.75
CA SER A 178 9.73 14.53 -21.06
C SER A 178 10.77 14.00 -20.08
N ILE A 179 11.80 14.82 -19.88
CA ILE A 179 12.83 14.64 -18.86
C ILE A 179 12.97 15.97 -18.13
N ASN A 180 12.71 15.95 -16.83
CA ASN A 180 12.79 17.14 -15.97
C ASN A 180 13.71 16.84 -14.79
N ILE A 181 14.75 17.66 -14.61
CA ILE A 181 15.68 17.55 -13.48
C ILE A 181 15.53 18.81 -12.63
N SER A 182 15.18 18.59 -11.36
CA SER A 182 15.13 19.60 -10.30
C SER A 182 16.22 19.32 -9.28
N ASP A 183 16.32 20.11 -8.21
CA ASP A 183 17.26 19.81 -7.12
C ASP A 183 16.87 18.55 -6.33
N GLU A 184 15.58 18.21 -6.27
CA GLU A 184 15.08 17.09 -5.46
C GLU A 184 14.97 15.79 -6.24
N LYS A 185 14.60 15.88 -7.53
CA LYS A 185 14.27 14.71 -8.34
C LYS A 185 14.55 14.89 -9.83
N PHE A 186 14.89 13.76 -10.46
CA PHE A 186 14.95 13.56 -11.90
C PHE A 186 13.72 12.76 -12.30
N VAL A 187 12.81 13.40 -13.04
CA VAL A 187 11.53 12.83 -13.48
C VAL A 187 11.57 12.52 -14.97
N ILE A 188 11.10 11.33 -15.33
CA ILE A 188 10.95 10.86 -16.70
C ILE A 188 9.49 10.47 -16.92
N GLU A 189 8.87 11.04 -17.94
CA GLU A 189 7.60 10.54 -18.46
C GLU A 189 7.85 9.82 -19.79
N GLN A 190 7.38 8.57 -19.90
CA GLN A 190 7.49 7.80 -21.15
C GLN A 190 6.21 7.04 -21.45
N SER A 191 5.83 6.94 -22.73
CA SER A 191 4.85 5.97 -23.19
C SER A 191 5.55 4.68 -23.56
N ALA A 192 4.98 3.54 -23.16
CA ALA A 192 5.59 2.24 -23.37
C ALA A 192 4.55 1.16 -23.72
N ARG A 193 5.02 0.07 -24.33
CA ARG A 193 4.22 -1.14 -24.54
C ARG A 193 4.81 -2.28 -23.73
N ILE A 194 4.10 -2.73 -22.70
CA ILE A 194 4.51 -3.85 -21.86
C ILE A 194 4.02 -5.15 -22.51
N LEU A 195 4.89 -6.15 -22.61
CA LEU A 195 4.51 -7.50 -23.00
C LEU A 195 3.94 -8.25 -21.80
N ASN A 196 2.68 -8.67 -21.88
CA ASN A 196 2.02 -9.52 -20.91
C ASN A 196 1.84 -10.92 -21.51
N GLU A 197 2.41 -11.93 -20.85
CA GLU A 197 2.40 -13.31 -21.30
C GLU A 197 1.53 -14.13 -20.35
N LYS A 198 0.46 -14.75 -20.84
CA LYS A 198 -0.45 -15.58 -20.04
C LYS A 198 -0.59 -16.97 -20.64
N LEU A 199 -0.54 -17.99 -19.78
CA LEU A 199 -0.93 -19.35 -20.18
C LEU A 199 -2.45 -19.45 -20.14
N VAL A 200 -3.06 -19.79 -21.27
CA VAL A 200 -4.50 -19.96 -21.42
C VAL A 200 -4.80 -21.43 -21.69
N GLU A 201 -5.76 -22.00 -20.96
CA GLU A 201 -6.29 -23.34 -21.25
C GLU A 201 -7.32 -23.24 -22.37
N ASN A 202 -7.07 -23.91 -23.51
CA ASN A 202 -8.08 -24.08 -24.54
C ASN A 202 -8.78 -25.43 -24.38
N LYS A 203 -10.12 -25.41 -24.35
CA LYS A 203 -10.92 -26.63 -24.51
C LYS A 203 -10.98 -26.98 -25.99
N VAL A 204 -10.43 -28.12 -26.37
CA VAL A 204 -10.60 -28.68 -27.72
C VAL A 204 -11.84 -29.57 -27.68
N ASP A 205 -12.86 -29.24 -28.49
CA ASP A 205 -14.09 -30.01 -28.56
C ASP A 205 -13.84 -31.45 -29.04
N GLY A 206 -14.31 -32.42 -28.27
CA GLY A 206 -14.21 -33.86 -28.54
C GLY A 206 -14.20 -34.69 -27.25
N LEU A 207 -14.82 -35.88 -27.28
CA LEU A 207 -15.07 -36.79 -26.15
C LEU A 207 -13.81 -37.33 -25.41
N THR A 208 -12.62 -36.86 -25.77
CA THR A 208 -11.33 -37.11 -25.11
C THR A 208 -10.44 -35.86 -25.13
N ALA A 209 -10.96 -34.73 -24.66
CA ALA A 209 -10.21 -33.46 -24.65
C ALA A 209 -9.00 -33.52 -23.68
N LYS A 210 -7.79 -33.62 -24.24
CA LYS A 210 -6.57 -33.24 -23.51
C LYS A 210 -6.57 -31.71 -23.37
N LYS A 211 -6.44 -31.21 -22.15
CA LYS A 211 -6.20 -29.78 -21.91
C LYS A 211 -4.89 -29.39 -22.59
N GLN A 212 -4.93 -28.41 -23.49
CA GLN A 212 -3.74 -27.83 -24.10
C GLN A 212 -3.53 -26.43 -23.55
N LEU A 213 -2.35 -26.20 -22.98
CA LEU A 213 -1.90 -24.88 -22.55
C LEU A 213 -1.31 -24.15 -23.76
N GLN A 214 -1.81 -22.95 -24.05
CA GLN A 214 -1.27 -22.07 -25.07
C GLN A 214 -0.76 -20.78 -24.41
N LEU A 215 0.41 -20.31 -24.83
CA LEU A 215 0.92 -19.00 -24.42
C LEU A 215 0.26 -17.92 -25.28
N GLU A 216 -0.51 -17.04 -24.64
CA GLU A 216 -1.05 -15.83 -25.23
C GLU A 216 -0.14 -14.64 -24.87
N GLN A 217 0.28 -13.87 -25.87
CA GLN A 217 1.06 -12.65 -25.68
C GLN A 217 0.20 -11.43 -26.04
N LYS A 218 0.03 -10.52 -25.10
CA LYS A 218 -0.70 -9.25 -25.27
C LYS A 218 0.22 -8.08 -24.98
N GLU A 219 0.06 -6.99 -25.73
CA GLU A 219 0.73 -5.73 -25.45
C GLU A 219 -0.21 -4.82 -24.65
N ILE A 220 0.28 -4.29 -23.53
CA ILE A 220 -0.43 -3.33 -22.69
C ILE A 220 0.23 -1.98 -22.89
N PRO A 221 -0.42 -1.02 -23.58
CA PRO A 221 0.09 0.34 -23.68
C PRO A 221 -0.07 1.04 -22.34
N VAL A 222 1.00 1.70 -21.89
CA VAL A 222 1.05 2.42 -20.62
C VAL A 222 1.76 3.76 -20.76
N THR A 223 1.55 4.66 -19.81
CA THR A 223 2.44 5.81 -19.59
C THR A 223 3.08 5.70 -18.22
N PHE A 224 4.41 5.59 -18.19
CA PHE A 224 5.20 5.59 -16.97
C PHE A 224 5.54 7.01 -16.54
N ASN A 225 5.56 7.21 -15.23
CA ASN A 225 6.18 8.33 -14.55
C ASN A 225 7.23 7.73 -13.62
N LEU A 226 8.51 8.00 -13.91
CA LEU A 226 9.63 7.51 -13.12
C LEU A 226 10.30 8.69 -12.44
N GLU A 227 10.61 8.52 -11.16
CA GLU A 227 11.36 9.49 -10.39
C GLU A 227 12.62 8.82 -9.86
N LEU A 228 13.77 9.44 -10.14
CA LEU A 228 15.03 9.12 -9.52
C LEU A 228 15.34 10.21 -8.48
N LYS A 229 15.70 9.79 -7.27
CA LYS A 229 16.00 10.68 -6.13
C LYS A 229 17.31 10.23 -5.47
N PRO A 230 18.11 11.12 -4.86
CA PRO A 230 19.20 10.69 -4.00
C PRO A 230 18.63 9.86 -2.86
N TYR A 231 19.21 8.69 -2.57
CA TYR A 231 18.74 7.89 -1.45
C TYR A 231 19.34 8.45 -0.16
N ILE A 232 18.53 9.09 0.69
CA ILE A 232 18.96 9.57 2.01
C ILE A 232 18.17 8.79 3.05
N LYS A 233 18.85 7.91 3.79
CA LYS A 233 18.23 7.14 4.86
C LYS A 233 17.73 8.07 5.97
N ASN A 234 16.50 7.81 6.43
CA ASN A 234 15.96 8.46 7.60
C ASN A 234 16.50 7.79 8.88
N GLU A 235 17.56 8.36 9.48
CA GLU A 235 18.19 7.80 10.68
C GLU A 235 17.31 7.86 11.94
N ASN A 236 16.26 8.69 11.93
CA ASN A 236 15.33 8.83 13.05
C ASN A 236 14.13 7.87 12.93
N PHE A 237 13.91 7.27 11.76
CA PHE A 237 12.86 6.26 11.59
C PHE A 237 13.28 4.92 12.15
N VAL A 238 12.43 4.37 13.02
CA VAL A 238 12.59 3.01 13.54
C VAL A 238 11.65 2.08 12.77
N PRO A 239 12.18 1.11 11.99
CA PRO A 239 11.38 0.06 11.34
C PRO A 239 10.60 -0.75 12.36
N LEU A 240 9.38 -1.14 11.99
CA LEU A 240 8.51 -1.94 12.84
C LEU A 240 8.49 -3.38 12.36
N ILE A 241 8.91 -4.33 13.20
CA ILE A 241 8.80 -5.76 12.88
C ILE A 241 7.32 -6.13 12.80
N PHE A 242 6.95 -6.79 11.71
CA PHE A 242 5.59 -7.29 11.51
C PHE A 242 5.22 -8.37 12.54
N ASP A 243 4.01 -8.27 13.10
CA ASP A 243 3.48 -9.29 14.02
C ASP A 243 3.14 -10.57 13.24
N ARG A 244 4.02 -11.57 13.30
CA ARG A 244 3.83 -12.84 12.59
C ARG A 244 2.61 -13.64 13.09
N GLU A 245 2.10 -13.34 14.28
CA GLU A 245 0.84 -13.90 14.75
C GLU A 245 -0.37 -13.32 14.04
N GLN A 246 -0.19 -12.24 13.25
CA GLN A 246 -1.24 -11.56 12.49
C GLN A 246 -2.43 -11.17 13.40
N ARG A 247 -2.16 -10.59 14.57
CA ARG A 247 -3.24 -10.02 15.41
C ARG A 247 -3.73 -8.67 14.89
N ILE A 248 -2.86 -7.98 14.16
CA ILE A 248 -3.14 -6.73 13.49
C ILE A 248 -2.61 -6.81 12.06
N GLY A 249 -3.45 -6.43 11.10
CA GLY A 249 -3.10 -6.40 9.68
C GLY A 249 -2.32 -5.16 9.27
N ALA A 250 -1.17 -5.38 8.64
CA ALA A 250 -0.36 -4.34 8.05
C ALA A 250 0.21 -4.77 6.70
N PHE A 251 0.33 -3.83 5.75
CA PHE A 251 1.17 -4.02 4.57
C PHE A 251 2.62 -4.18 5.01
N THR A 252 3.40 -4.96 4.26
CA THR A 252 4.75 -5.31 4.70
C THR A 252 5.81 -5.05 3.65
N MET A 253 7.05 -4.93 4.11
CA MET A 253 8.25 -4.83 3.30
C MET A 253 9.21 -5.92 3.77
N LEU A 254 9.52 -6.87 2.89
CA LEU A 254 10.56 -7.86 3.13
C LEU A 254 11.91 -7.21 2.85
N SER A 255 12.68 -6.97 3.92
CA SER A 255 13.98 -6.33 3.84
C SER A 255 15.08 -7.21 4.40
N PRO A 256 16.23 -7.31 3.73
CA PRO A 256 17.41 -7.93 4.31
C PRO A 256 17.94 -7.11 5.49
N VAL A 257 18.68 -7.78 6.36
CA VAL A 257 19.26 -7.23 7.59
C VAL A 257 20.75 -7.53 7.60
N SER A 258 21.53 -6.56 8.03
CA SER A 258 22.99 -6.71 8.03
C SER A 258 23.41 -7.85 8.95
N GLY A 259 24.23 -8.77 8.44
CA GLY A 259 24.75 -9.91 9.20
C GLY A 259 23.74 -11.02 9.52
N GLU A 260 22.52 -10.97 8.97
CA GLU A 260 21.51 -12.03 9.14
C GLU A 260 21.32 -12.83 7.85
N GLU A 261 21.18 -14.15 7.99
CA GLU A 261 20.89 -15.05 6.87
C GLU A 261 19.49 -14.82 6.28
N ASN A 262 18.52 -14.50 7.13
CA ASN A 262 17.13 -14.35 6.73
C ASN A 262 16.70 -12.88 6.74
N PRO A 263 15.98 -12.41 5.71
CA PRO A 263 15.38 -11.09 5.72
C PRO A 263 14.29 -11.00 6.81
N ARG A 264 14.00 -9.77 7.22
CA ARG A 264 12.91 -9.45 8.14
C ARG A 264 11.74 -8.86 7.40
N LEU A 265 10.56 -9.12 7.94
CA LEU A 265 9.31 -8.55 7.45
C LEU A 265 8.97 -7.33 8.30
N TYR A 266 9.06 -6.15 7.72
CA TYR A 266 8.69 -4.91 8.38
C TYR A 266 7.27 -4.51 8.02
N ALA A 267 6.48 -4.10 9.01
CA ALA A 267 5.20 -3.44 8.77
C ALA A 267 5.45 -2.04 8.23
N MET A 268 4.80 -1.71 7.12
CA MET A 268 4.90 -0.40 6.49
C MET A 268 4.16 0.64 7.33
N LYS A 269 4.81 1.76 7.61
CA LYS A 269 4.22 2.87 8.37
C LYS A 269 4.89 4.21 8.02
N TRP A 270 4.21 5.30 8.32
CA TRP A 270 4.78 6.65 8.22
C TRP A 270 5.72 6.99 9.37
N ASP A 271 6.64 7.92 9.14
CA ASP A 271 7.28 8.68 10.23
C ASP A 271 6.33 9.79 10.71
N LEU A 272 5.87 9.74 11.97
CA LEU A 272 4.97 10.75 12.54
C LEU A 272 5.69 11.75 13.47
N SER A 273 7.03 11.76 13.46
CA SER A 273 7.84 12.71 14.23
C SER A 273 7.56 14.16 13.84
N ASP A 274 7.74 15.08 14.80
CA ASP A 274 7.60 16.52 14.52
C ASP A 274 8.63 17.02 13.50
N GLU A 275 9.84 16.44 13.50
CA GLU A 275 10.92 16.78 12.58
C GLU A 275 10.57 16.52 11.11
N LYS A 276 9.81 15.46 10.82
CA LYS A 276 9.32 15.17 9.46
C LYS A 276 8.11 16.00 9.04
N GLY A 277 7.50 16.75 9.96
CA GLY A 277 6.33 17.57 9.68
C GLY A 277 5.06 16.78 9.34
N PRO A 278 3.96 17.44 8.96
CA PRO A 278 2.70 16.78 8.62
C PRO A 278 2.75 16.03 7.28
N ILE A 279 1.78 15.15 7.07
CA ILE A 279 1.47 14.50 5.80
C ILE A 279 0.37 15.32 5.12
N ALA A 280 0.59 15.72 3.88
CA ALA A 280 -0.41 16.41 3.07
C ALA A 280 -1.54 15.44 2.66
N LEU A 281 -2.78 15.76 3.00
CA LEU A 281 -3.96 15.14 2.40
C LEU A 281 -4.28 15.92 1.12
N GLY A 282 -3.69 15.47 0.01
CA GLY A 282 -3.89 16.08 -1.30
C GLY A 282 -5.29 15.77 -1.83
N ILE A 283 -6.04 16.78 -2.24
CA ILE A 283 -7.39 16.62 -2.77
C ILE A 283 -7.39 17.12 -4.22
N SER A 284 -7.70 16.21 -5.14
CA SER A 284 -7.74 16.52 -6.57
C SER A 284 -8.83 17.54 -6.92
N LYS A 285 -8.53 18.44 -7.86
CA LYS A 285 -9.41 19.55 -8.29
C LYS A 285 -10.75 19.11 -8.89
N ASN A 286 -10.89 17.83 -9.24
CA ASN A 286 -12.11 17.27 -9.82
C ASN A 286 -13.02 16.59 -8.80
N VAL A 287 -12.66 16.60 -7.51
CA VAL A 287 -13.58 16.27 -6.41
C VAL A 287 -14.74 17.28 -6.43
N PRO A 288 -16.01 16.85 -6.40
CA PRO A 288 -17.15 17.74 -6.26
C PRO A 288 -17.00 18.64 -5.02
N PRO A 289 -17.22 19.97 -5.11
CA PRO A 289 -16.97 20.90 -4.01
C PRO A 289 -17.64 20.52 -2.68
N GLU A 290 -18.84 19.94 -2.75
CA GLU A 290 -19.60 19.48 -1.59
C GLU A 290 -19.00 18.26 -0.88
N LEU A 291 -18.12 17.51 -1.55
CA LEU A 291 -17.43 16.33 -1.00
C LEU A 291 -16.04 16.68 -0.44
N VAL A 292 -15.49 17.85 -0.75
CA VAL A 292 -14.19 18.28 -0.20
C VAL A 292 -14.19 18.26 1.33
N PRO A 293 -15.21 18.82 2.04
CA PRO A 293 -15.25 18.74 3.50
C PRO A 293 -15.33 17.30 4.02
N VAL A 294 -16.05 16.41 3.31
CA VAL A 294 -16.21 15.00 3.69
C VAL A 294 -14.87 14.25 3.64
N ILE A 295 -14.04 14.53 2.63
CA ILE A 295 -12.69 13.97 2.52
C ILE A 295 -11.78 14.51 3.64
N ILE A 296 -11.89 15.80 3.98
CA ILE A 296 -11.14 16.39 5.09
C ILE A 296 -11.52 15.73 6.42
N GLU A 297 -12.82 15.51 6.67
CA GLU A 297 -13.33 14.83 7.87
C GLU A 297 -12.73 13.41 8.02
N ALA A 298 -12.48 12.69 6.91
CA ALA A 298 -11.80 11.38 6.95
C ALA A 298 -10.31 11.50 7.39
N GLY A 299 -9.62 12.57 7.03
CA GLY A 299 -8.29 12.87 7.55
C GLY A 299 -8.31 13.28 9.03
N GLU A 300 -9.34 14.01 9.44
CA GLU A 300 -9.57 14.38 10.84
C GLU A 300 -9.87 13.17 11.73
N TYR A 301 -10.58 12.17 11.19
CA TYR A 301 -10.74 10.87 11.86
C TYR A 301 -9.37 10.27 12.23
N TRP A 302 -8.46 10.14 11.25
CA TRP A 302 -7.14 9.58 11.54
C TRP A 302 -6.31 10.45 12.48
N ASN A 303 -6.40 11.78 12.38
CA ASN A 303 -5.78 12.67 13.37
C ASN A 303 -6.28 12.39 14.80
N ARG A 304 -7.58 12.09 14.96
CA ARG A 304 -8.19 11.72 16.24
C ARG A 304 -7.70 10.36 16.74
N VAL A 305 -7.66 9.34 15.88
CA VAL A 305 -7.16 8.00 16.24
C VAL A 305 -5.68 8.08 16.66
N ILE A 306 -4.88 8.86 15.95
CA ILE A 306 -3.46 9.09 16.23
C ILE A 306 -3.25 9.94 17.49
N GLY A 307 -4.22 10.79 17.84
CA GLY A 307 -4.11 11.74 18.95
C GLY A 307 -3.23 12.96 18.61
N LYS A 308 -2.95 13.19 17.33
CA LYS A 308 -2.13 14.30 16.83
C LYS A 308 -2.60 14.73 15.45
N LYS A 309 -2.53 16.04 15.16
CA LYS A 309 -2.79 16.57 13.82
C LYS A 309 -1.61 16.25 12.89
N VAL A 310 -1.65 15.10 12.25
CA VAL A 310 -0.64 14.63 11.29
C VAL A 310 -1.04 14.87 9.84
N PHE A 311 -2.34 14.90 9.53
CA PHE A 311 -2.86 15.17 8.19
C PHE A 311 -3.29 16.63 8.04
N THR A 312 -2.81 17.28 6.97
CA THR A 312 -3.17 18.67 6.62
C THR A 312 -3.67 18.73 5.17
N PRO A 313 -4.84 19.32 4.89
CA PRO A 313 -5.38 19.34 3.53
C PRO A 313 -4.54 20.22 2.58
N LYS A 314 -4.35 19.74 1.34
CA LYS A 314 -3.78 20.49 0.21
C LYS A 314 -4.75 20.35 -0.98
N LEU A 315 -5.40 21.44 -1.36
CA LEU A 315 -6.46 21.44 -2.37
C LEU A 315 -5.92 21.61 -3.79
N ASP A 316 -6.83 21.49 -4.77
CA ASP A 316 -6.61 21.80 -6.19
C ASP A 316 -5.49 21.01 -6.87
N MET A 317 -5.27 19.78 -6.40
CA MET A 317 -4.25 18.89 -6.95
C MET A 317 -4.63 18.41 -8.35
N ASP A 318 -3.67 18.28 -9.25
CA ASP A 318 -3.90 17.69 -10.57
C ASP A 318 -4.14 16.17 -10.43
N PRO A 319 -5.29 15.62 -10.87
CA PRO A 319 -5.52 14.18 -10.85
C PRO A 319 -4.58 13.39 -11.77
N GLY A 320 -3.79 14.04 -12.63
CA GLY A 320 -2.76 13.40 -13.47
C GLY A 320 -1.35 13.36 -12.86
N GLN A 321 -1.06 14.15 -11.81
CA GLN A 321 0.30 14.25 -11.25
C GLN A 321 0.62 13.11 -10.27
N LEU A 322 1.89 12.77 -10.07
CA LEU A 322 2.28 11.86 -8.98
C LEU A 322 2.14 12.53 -7.60
N PRO A 323 1.82 11.78 -6.53
CA PRO A 323 1.90 12.32 -5.19
C PRO A 323 3.35 12.76 -4.87
N GLU A 324 3.49 13.91 -4.22
CA GLU A 324 4.75 14.35 -3.62
C GLU A 324 5.15 13.42 -2.47
N ASP A 325 6.40 13.49 -2.00
CA ASP A 325 6.74 12.84 -0.74
C ASP A 325 5.98 13.52 0.40
N ARG A 326 5.68 12.77 1.47
CA ARG A 326 4.82 13.22 2.58
C ARG A 326 3.42 13.62 2.13
N MET A 327 2.84 12.88 1.18
CA MET A 327 1.49 13.11 0.70
C MET A 327 0.68 11.83 0.53
N ILE A 328 -0.61 11.91 0.83
CA ILE A 328 -1.64 10.98 0.35
C ILE A 328 -2.54 11.76 -0.61
N LEU A 329 -2.50 11.43 -1.90
CA LEU A 329 -3.30 12.13 -2.93
C LEU A 329 -4.62 11.39 -3.20
N VAL A 330 -5.74 12.02 -2.84
CA VAL A 330 -7.10 11.56 -3.14
C VAL A 330 -7.53 12.04 -4.52
N ARG A 331 -7.69 11.07 -5.43
CA ARG A 331 -8.13 11.27 -6.81
C ARG A 331 -9.59 10.91 -6.98
N TRP A 332 -10.39 11.88 -7.40
CA TRP A 332 -11.74 11.60 -7.86
C TRP A 332 -11.70 11.06 -9.28
N ILE A 333 -12.40 9.97 -9.55
CA ILE A 333 -12.51 9.39 -10.89
C ILE A 333 -14.00 9.44 -11.28
N PRO A 334 -14.41 10.26 -12.27
CA PRO A 334 -15.81 10.36 -12.68
C PRO A 334 -16.22 9.11 -13.45
N TRP A 335 -16.52 8.04 -12.72
CA TRP A 335 -16.94 6.75 -13.25
C TRP A 335 -18.06 6.15 -12.40
N GLU A 336 -19.27 6.32 -12.89
CA GLU A 336 -20.50 6.03 -12.16
C GLU A 336 -20.79 4.53 -11.99
N THR A 337 -20.27 3.68 -12.89
CA THR A 337 -20.53 2.23 -12.88
C THR A 337 -19.41 1.40 -12.25
N ALA A 338 -18.26 2.02 -11.94
CA ALA A 338 -17.10 1.33 -11.40
C ALA A 338 -17.09 1.30 -9.87
N GLY A 339 -17.63 0.23 -9.30
CA GLY A 339 -17.81 0.03 -7.87
C GLY A 339 -16.57 -0.22 -7.00
N PHE A 340 -15.42 0.39 -7.32
CA PHE A 340 -14.18 0.20 -6.57
C PHE A 340 -13.66 1.51 -5.99
N ALA A 341 -13.02 1.43 -4.83
CA ALA A 341 -12.01 2.37 -4.38
C ALA A 341 -10.75 1.54 -4.08
N TYR A 342 -9.59 2.18 -4.17
CA TYR A 342 -8.35 1.54 -3.75
C TYR A 342 -7.29 2.57 -3.37
N ALA A 343 -6.39 2.16 -2.50
CA ALA A 343 -5.20 2.90 -2.16
C ALA A 343 -3.95 2.17 -2.62
N SER A 344 -2.91 2.95 -2.85
CA SER A 344 -1.56 2.45 -3.07
C SER A 344 -0.57 3.36 -2.35
N MET A 345 0.58 2.81 -2.00
CA MET A 345 1.64 3.47 -1.27
C MET A 345 2.99 2.99 -1.77
N GLN A 346 3.97 3.87 -1.71
CA GLN A 346 5.36 3.56 -2.02
C GLN A 346 6.20 3.83 -0.77
N ALA A 347 6.96 2.82 -0.35
CA ALA A 347 7.78 2.87 0.84
C ALA A 347 9.26 2.67 0.52
N ASP A 348 10.11 3.13 1.43
CA ASP A 348 11.52 2.80 1.45
C ASP A 348 11.67 1.25 1.49
N PRO A 349 12.39 0.66 0.51
CA PRO A 349 12.49 -0.80 0.38
C PRO A 349 13.36 -1.47 1.46
N ILE A 350 14.10 -0.69 2.25
CA ILE A 350 14.97 -1.15 3.34
C ILE A 350 14.26 -1.02 4.69
N THR A 351 13.54 0.08 4.92
CA THR A 351 12.99 0.39 6.25
C THR A 351 11.49 0.13 6.37
N GLY A 352 10.75 0.11 5.25
CA GLY A 352 9.29 0.10 5.25
C GLY A 352 8.67 1.47 5.60
N GLU A 353 9.46 2.54 5.65
CA GLU A 353 8.92 3.90 5.81
C GLU A 353 8.07 4.28 4.59
N ILE A 354 6.79 4.54 4.78
CA ILE A 354 5.91 5.03 3.71
C ILE A 354 6.36 6.44 3.34
N LEU A 355 6.64 6.65 2.05
CA LEU A 355 7.11 7.92 1.49
C LEU A 355 5.95 8.73 0.92
N ARG A 356 5.02 8.06 0.24
CA ARG A 356 3.84 8.64 -0.38
C ARG A 356 2.73 7.61 -0.58
N GLY A 357 1.51 8.10 -0.66
CA GLY A 357 0.31 7.32 -0.96
C GLY A 357 -0.63 8.02 -1.93
N GLN A 358 -1.58 7.25 -2.44
CA GLN A 358 -2.65 7.77 -3.28
C GLN A 358 -3.89 6.91 -3.14
N ILE A 359 -5.05 7.56 -3.28
CA ILE A 359 -6.37 6.97 -3.14
C ILE A 359 -7.15 7.26 -4.43
N PHE A 360 -7.79 6.24 -4.97
CA PHE A 360 -8.65 6.33 -6.14
C PHE A 360 -10.08 6.13 -5.69
N LEU A 361 -10.90 7.17 -5.85
CA LEU A 361 -12.30 7.17 -5.44
C LEU A 361 -13.18 7.40 -6.67
N THR A 362 -13.95 6.40 -7.08
CA THR A 362 -14.88 6.53 -8.20
C THR A 362 -16.18 7.22 -7.76
N SER A 363 -16.80 7.95 -8.70
CA SER A 363 -18.10 8.58 -8.45
C SER A 363 -19.23 7.58 -8.19
N SER A 364 -19.03 6.29 -8.50
CA SER A 364 -19.98 5.23 -8.14
C SER A 364 -20.28 5.18 -6.64
N TRP A 365 -19.34 5.55 -5.75
CA TRP A 365 -19.56 5.55 -4.31
C TRP A 365 -20.53 6.64 -3.86
N TYR A 366 -20.50 7.80 -4.52
CA TYR A 366 -21.51 8.84 -4.32
C TYR A 366 -22.90 8.34 -4.74
N LEU A 367 -22.97 7.65 -5.88
CA LEU A 367 -24.23 7.15 -6.41
C LEU A 367 -24.76 5.95 -5.63
N ARG A 368 -23.91 5.00 -5.23
CA ARG A 368 -24.27 3.84 -4.39
C ARG A 368 -24.78 4.27 -3.03
N GLY A 369 -24.17 5.28 -2.42
CA GLY A 369 -24.70 5.87 -1.19
C GLY A 369 -26.07 6.53 -1.39
N SER A 370 -26.38 7.00 -2.59
CA SER A 370 -27.68 7.61 -2.92
C SER A 370 -28.72 6.59 -3.40
N LYS A 371 -28.26 5.43 -3.89
CA LYS A 371 -29.04 4.34 -4.46
C LYS A 371 -28.60 3.03 -3.81
N ILE A 372 -29.14 2.72 -2.64
CA ILE A 372 -29.15 1.32 -2.18
C ILE A 372 -30.28 0.64 -2.94
N VAL A 373 -29.92 -0.06 -4.03
CA VAL A 373 -30.83 -0.86 -4.85
C VAL A 373 -30.44 -2.33 -4.69
N SER A 374 -31.40 -3.17 -4.32
CA SER A 374 -31.33 -4.62 -4.49
C SER A 374 -31.93 -5.01 -5.84
N GLU A 375 -31.24 -5.83 -6.63
CA GLU A 375 -31.92 -6.70 -7.59
C GLU A 375 -32.15 -8.07 -6.91
N ASP A 376 -33.43 -8.39 -6.73
CA ASP A 376 -34.05 -9.67 -6.32
C ASP A 376 -33.67 -10.33 -4.98
N TYR A 377 -34.61 -10.35 -4.02
CA TYR A 377 -34.68 -11.44 -3.03
C TYR A 377 -36.06 -11.71 -2.43
N LYS A 378 -36.30 -12.99 -2.09
CA LYS A 378 -37.44 -13.51 -1.32
C LYS A 378 -36.95 -14.04 0.03
N PHE A 379 -37.56 -13.55 1.11
CA PHE A 379 -37.25 -13.91 2.50
C PHE A 379 -37.41 -15.43 2.78
N GLN A 380 -36.39 -16.07 3.37
CA GLN A 380 -36.51 -17.34 4.09
C GLN A 380 -35.92 -17.17 5.49
N GLN A 381 -36.62 -17.67 6.51
CA GLN A 381 -36.16 -17.58 7.90
C GLN A 381 -34.92 -18.46 8.14
N PRO A 382 -33.99 -18.07 9.01
CA PRO A 382 -32.84 -18.90 9.34
C PRO A 382 -33.27 -20.10 10.20
N GLU A 383 -32.96 -21.32 9.76
CA GLU A 383 -32.91 -22.47 10.66
C GLU A 383 -31.65 -22.37 11.54
N GLU A 384 -31.79 -22.65 12.84
CA GLU A 384 -30.67 -22.71 13.79
C GLU A 384 -29.68 -23.81 13.38
N GLN A 385 -28.60 -23.45 12.68
CA GLN A 385 -27.47 -24.35 12.48
C GLN A 385 -26.37 -24.06 13.51
N LYS A 386 -26.29 -24.92 14.54
CA LYS A 386 -25.10 -25.05 15.39
C LYS A 386 -23.95 -25.63 14.57
N GLN A 387 -23.15 -24.79 13.92
CA GLN A 387 -21.88 -25.21 13.34
C GLN A 387 -20.71 -24.88 14.27
N LEU A 388 -19.78 -25.83 14.37
CA LEU A 388 -18.54 -25.72 15.12
C LEU A 388 -17.68 -24.59 14.51
N ILE A 389 -17.52 -23.49 15.24
CA ILE A 389 -16.85 -22.27 14.77
C ILE A 389 -15.34 -22.51 14.73
N THR A 390 -14.77 -22.68 13.54
CA THR A 390 -13.32 -22.62 13.31
C THR A 390 -12.92 -21.21 12.84
N LYS A 391 -11.63 -20.84 12.92
CA LYS A 391 -11.09 -19.55 12.40
C LYS A 391 -11.59 -19.25 10.97
N TYR A 392 -11.78 -20.29 10.16
CA TYR A 392 -12.27 -20.23 8.79
C TYR A 392 -13.77 -19.88 8.70
N ALA A 393 -14.59 -20.29 9.66
CA ALA A 393 -16.01 -19.93 9.72
C ALA A 393 -16.25 -18.45 10.12
N LEU A 394 -15.27 -17.81 10.79
CA LEU A 394 -15.30 -16.38 11.12
C LEU A 394 -14.97 -15.49 9.91
N CYS A 395 -14.10 -15.98 9.02
CA CYS A 395 -13.70 -15.31 7.77
C CYS A 395 -14.67 -15.55 6.61
N VAL A 396 -15.42 -16.65 6.66
CA VAL A 396 -16.53 -16.90 5.74
C VAL A 396 -17.74 -16.17 6.29
N MET A 397 -17.83 -14.88 6.03
CA MET A 397 -19.15 -14.29 5.90
C MET A 397 -19.78 -14.89 4.65
N ASP A 398 -20.76 -15.78 4.84
CA ASP A 398 -21.88 -15.77 3.92
C ASP A 398 -22.56 -14.40 4.09
N GLN A 399 -22.06 -13.41 3.35
CA GLN A 399 -22.65 -12.08 3.26
C GLN A 399 -24.13 -12.14 2.79
N ALA A 400 -24.66 -13.32 2.42
CA ALA A 400 -26.06 -13.53 2.11
C ALA A 400 -26.98 -13.75 3.32
N SER A 401 -26.45 -13.91 4.54
CA SER A 401 -27.26 -14.29 5.72
C SER A 401 -27.93 -13.11 6.46
N PHE A 402 -27.58 -11.86 6.15
CA PHE A 402 -28.33 -10.67 6.56
C PHE A 402 -28.71 -9.85 5.33
N LYS A 403 -29.93 -10.04 4.83
CA LYS A 403 -30.50 -9.15 3.81
C LYS A 403 -31.30 -8.05 4.49
N GLU A 404 -30.69 -6.87 4.58
CA GLU A 404 -31.33 -5.63 5.02
C GLU A 404 -32.25 -5.08 3.92
N ASP A 405 -33.56 -5.10 4.15
CA ASP A 405 -34.58 -4.48 3.28
C ASP A 405 -34.68 -2.95 3.53
N PHE A 406 -33.56 -2.23 3.49
CA PHE A 406 -33.55 -0.77 3.62
C PHE A 406 -33.24 -0.09 2.28
N LEU A 407 -34.29 0.22 1.52
CA LEU A 407 -34.20 0.92 0.25
C LEU A 407 -34.02 2.43 0.48
N LEU A 408 -32.77 2.92 0.44
CA LEU A 408 -32.50 4.38 0.46
C LEU A 408 -33.19 5.11 -0.70
N GLU A 409 -33.45 4.45 -1.82
CA GLU A 409 -34.12 5.02 -2.99
C GLU A 409 -35.52 5.57 -2.68
N LYS A 410 -36.21 5.02 -1.68
CA LYS A 410 -37.55 5.48 -1.25
C LYS A 410 -37.50 6.63 -0.24
N SER A 411 -36.32 7.02 0.21
CA SER A 411 -36.13 8.10 1.19
C SER A 411 -36.03 9.47 0.51
N PRO A 412 -36.32 10.59 1.20
CA PRO A 412 -36.17 11.94 0.63
C PRO A 412 -34.77 12.21 0.06
N ASN A 413 -34.63 13.09 -0.95
CA ASN A 413 -33.33 13.35 -1.58
C ASN A 413 -32.21 13.79 -0.61
N GLU A 414 -32.55 14.57 0.43
CA GLU A 414 -31.59 14.99 1.45
C GLU A 414 -31.05 13.81 2.28
N VAL A 415 -31.87 12.77 2.47
CA VAL A 415 -31.49 11.52 3.13
C VAL A 415 -30.45 10.78 2.29
N GLN A 416 -30.77 10.58 1.02
CA GLN A 416 -29.90 9.88 0.08
C GLN A 416 -28.55 10.59 -0.01
N LYS A 417 -28.57 11.93 -0.14
CA LYS A 417 -27.36 12.75 -0.20
C LYS A 417 -26.51 12.64 1.07
N ARG A 418 -27.12 12.69 2.25
CA ARG A 418 -26.38 12.54 3.52
C ARG A 418 -25.78 11.14 3.65
N ALA A 419 -26.53 10.09 3.32
CA ALA A 419 -26.02 8.74 3.32
C ALA A 419 -24.85 8.56 2.34
N SER A 420 -24.88 9.20 1.17
CA SER A 420 -23.73 9.28 0.27
C SER A 420 -22.52 9.95 0.90
N PHE A 421 -22.71 11.07 1.60
CA PHE A 421 -21.60 11.75 2.26
C PHE A 421 -21.00 10.90 3.37
N ASP A 422 -21.84 10.28 4.20
CA ASP A 422 -21.37 9.42 5.27
C ASP A 422 -20.65 8.17 4.72
N THR A 423 -21.18 7.56 3.65
CA THR A 423 -20.54 6.46 2.94
C THR A 423 -19.16 6.86 2.40
N ILE A 424 -19.08 8.01 1.71
CA ILE A 424 -17.80 8.53 1.20
C ILE A 424 -16.82 8.79 2.33
N ARG A 425 -17.27 9.32 3.47
CA ARG A 425 -16.40 9.53 4.64
C ARG A 425 -15.77 8.22 5.09
N LEU A 426 -16.57 7.15 5.21
CA LEU A 426 -16.05 5.85 5.62
C LEU A 426 -15.09 5.27 4.58
N VAL A 427 -15.45 5.31 3.31
CA VAL A 427 -14.62 4.79 2.22
C VAL A 427 -13.29 5.53 2.16
N VAL A 428 -13.29 6.85 2.23
CA VAL A 428 -12.04 7.63 2.24
C VAL A 428 -11.22 7.31 3.49
N ALA A 429 -11.84 7.18 4.67
CA ALA A 429 -11.14 6.80 5.89
C ALA A 429 -10.54 5.39 5.79
N HIS A 430 -11.24 4.44 5.17
CA HIS A 430 -10.78 3.09 4.88
C HIS A 430 -9.54 3.11 3.95
N GLU A 431 -9.62 3.82 2.83
CA GLU A 431 -8.49 3.95 1.89
C GLU A 431 -7.30 4.70 2.51
N MET A 432 -7.57 5.68 3.38
CA MET A 432 -6.52 6.29 4.20
C MET A 432 -5.90 5.29 5.17
N GLY A 433 -6.69 4.37 5.73
CA GLY A 433 -6.21 3.23 6.54
C GLY A 433 -5.18 2.39 5.79
N HIS A 434 -5.47 2.03 4.54
CA HIS A 434 -4.48 1.40 3.66
C HIS A 434 -3.24 2.27 3.43
N ALA A 435 -3.44 3.56 3.10
CA ALA A 435 -2.35 4.49 2.86
C ALA A 435 -1.48 4.79 4.10
N ILE A 436 -1.94 4.47 5.31
CA ILE A 436 -1.12 4.49 6.55
C ILE A 436 -0.56 3.12 6.96
N GLY A 437 -0.77 2.10 6.12
CA GLY A 437 -0.15 0.79 6.27
C GLY A 437 -1.09 -0.32 6.75
N MET A 438 -2.39 -0.09 6.95
CA MET A 438 -3.32 -1.12 7.43
C MET A 438 -3.79 -2.07 6.33
N ARG A 439 -4.04 -3.33 6.70
CA ARG A 439 -4.78 -4.29 5.88
C ARG A 439 -6.24 -4.37 6.32
N HIS A 440 -7.07 -5.00 5.49
CA HIS A 440 -8.44 -5.34 5.83
C HIS A 440 -8.53 -6.13 7.14
N ASN A 441 -9.64 -5.93 7.86
CA ASN A 441 -10.06 -6.77 8.97
C ASN A 441 -11.56 -7.10 8.84
N PHE A 442 -11.87 -8.21 8.17
CA PHE A 442 -13.24 -8.63 7.86
C PHE A 442 -14.04 -9.19 9.05
N VAL A 443 -13.41 -9.36 10.22
CA VAL A 443 -14.14 -9.74 11.44
C VAL A 443 -14.56 -8.53 12.29
N GLY A 444 -14.40 -7.31 11.77
CA GLY A 444 -14.72 -6.10 12.50
C GLY A 444 -16.20 -6.00 12.89
N SER A 445 -17.10 -6.30 11.97
CA SER A 445 -18.56 -6.31 12.15
C SER A 445 -19.01 -7.49 12.99
N PHE A 446 -18.35 -8.64 12.86
CA PHE A 446 -18.57 -9.80 13.75
C PHE A 446 -18.26 -9.45 15.21
N ASN A 447 -17.22 -8.66 15.45
CA ASN A 447 -16.81 -8.19 16.78
C ASN A 447 -17.45 -6.85 17.17
N SER A 448 -18.50 -6.41 16.47
CA SER A 448 -19.17 -5.15 16.73
C SER A 448 -19.59 -5.03 18.20
N PRO A 449 -19.36 -3.88 18.85
CA PRO A 449 -19.83 -3.65 20.22
C PRO A 449 -21.36 -3.46 20.29
N THR A 450 -22.04 -3.39 19.14
CA THR A 450 -23.50 -3.22 19.04
C THR A 450 -24.18 -4.55 18.77
N PRO A 451 -25.08 -5.03 19.65
CA PRO A 451 -25.84 -6.26 19.43
C PRO A 451 -26.79 -6.16 18.22
N ASP A 452 -27.02 -7.26 17.51
CA ASP A 452 -27.81 -7.32 16.27
C ASP A 452 -29.18 -6.64 16.36
N LYS A 453 -29.92 -6.88 17.45
CA LYS A 453 -31.25 -6.27 17.65
C LYS A 453 -31.19 -4.75 17.75
N GLU A 454 -30.13 -4.23 18.34
CA GLU A 454 -29.90 -2.78 18.44
C GLU A 454 -29.41 -2.20 17.11
N ALA A 455 -28.55 -2.93 16.39
CA ALA A 455 -28.09 -2.56 15.05
C ALA A 455 -29.27 -2.31 14.09
N MET A 456 -30.25 -3.22 14.06
CA MET A 456 -31.46 -3.07 13.25
C MET A 456 -32.28 -1.82 13.63
N SER A 457 -32.37 -1.52 14.93
CA SER A 457 -33.05 -0.31 15.42
C SER A 457 -32.31 0.97 15.01
N LEU A 458 -30.97 0.95 15.06
CA LEU A 458 -30.14 2.08 14.63
C LEU A 458 -30.25 2.33 13.12
N MET A 459 -30.28 1.28 12.30
CA MET A 459 -30.51 1.39 10.86
C MET A 459 -31.89 1.98 10.55
N ALA A 460 -32.94 1.49 11.19
CA ALA A 460 -34.28 2.03 11.03
C ALA A 460 -34.35 3.51 11.46
N SER A 461 -33.69 3.87 12.57
CA SER A 461 -33.65 5.24 13.10
C SER A 461 -32.86 6.19 12.20
N TYR A 462 -31.72 5.72 11.68
CA TYR A 462 -30.87 6.46 10.75
C TYR A 462 -31.66 6.86 9.50
N LEU A 463 -32.46 5.94 8.94
CA LEU A 463 -33.28 6.19 7.76
C LEU A 463 -34.47 7.12 8.02
N LYS A 464 -34.96 7.16 9.26
CA LYS A 464 -36.16 7.93 9.63
C LYS A 464 -35.83 9.36 10.00
N ASP A 465 -34.93 9.55 10.97
CA ASP A 465 -34.73 10.84 11.66
C ASP A 465 -33.24 11.27 11.67
N PHE A 466 -32.33 10.53 11.04
CA PHE A 466 -30.91 10.89 10.87
C PHE A 466 -30.20 11.25 12.17
N THR A 467 -30.49 10.52 13.25
CA THR A 467 -29.69 10.62 14.45
C THR A 467 -28.27 10.21 14.11
N ALA A 468 -27.28 11.06 14.42
CA ALA A 468 -25.87 10.71 14.37
C ALA A 468 -25.68 9.33 15.05
N ALA A 469 -24.84 8.48 14.45
CA ALA A 469 -24.65 7.13 14.96
C ALA A 469 -24.30 7.17 16.45
N ALA A 470 -25.21 6.67 17.29
CA ALA A 470 -24.98 6.60 18.74
C ALA A 470 -24.01 5.47 19.09
N LYS A 471 -23.88 4.47 18.20
CA LYS A 471 -22.97 3.33 18.32
C LYS A 471 -22.46 2.89 16.96
N PRO A 472 -21.24 2.30 16.89
CA PRO A 472 -20.69 1.74 15.67
C PRO A 472 -21.24 0.34 15.37
N LEU A 473 -21.18 -0.05 14.11
CA LEU A 473 -21.56 -1.40 13.63
C LEU A 473 -20.35 -2.25 13.21
N SER A 474 -19.14 -1.77 13.48
CA SER A 474 -17.89 -2.49 13.29
C SER A 474 -16.87 -2.04 14.34
N THR A 475 -15.74 -2.72 14.44
CA THR A 475 -14.62 -2.33 15.31
C THR A 475 -13.51 -1.58 14.59
N THR A 476 -13.63 -1.36 13.28
CA THR A 476 -12.58 -0.78 12.41
C THR A 476 -13.18 -0.17 11.14
N VAL A 477 -12.53 0.84 10.57
CA VAL A 477 -12.85 1.25 9.19
C VAL A 477 -12.42 0.21 8.16
N MET A 478 -11.49 -0.71 8.49
CA MET A 478 -10.91 -1.69 7.57
C MET A 478 -11.80 -2.91 7.29
N ASP A 479 -13.07 -2.84 7.67
CA ASP A 479 -14.06 -3.88 7.48
C ASP A 479 -15.03 -3.54 6.34
N TYR A 480 -15.50 -4.56 5.63
CA TYR A 480 -16.49 -4.41 4.57
C TYR A 480 -17.90 -4.47 5.16
N THR A 481 -18.36 -3.31 5.62
CA THR A 481 -19.78 -3.11 5.94
C THR A 481 -20.56 -2.70 4.70
N GLN A 482 -21.82 -3.12 4.60
CA GLN A 482 -22.67 -2.88 3.44
C GLN A 482 -23.76 -1.82 3.72
N SER A 483 -24.25 -1.21 2.65
CA SER A 483 -25.52 -0.48 2.65
C SER A 483 -25.62 0.59 3.75
N VAL A 484 -26.64 0.52 4.61
CA VAL A 484 -26.90 1.50 5.67
C VAL A 484 -25.84 1.40 6.77
N ALA A 485 -25.28 0.22 7.01
CA ALA A 485 -24.22 0.03 7.99
C ALA A 485 -22.96 0.85 7.65
N THR A 486 -22.59 0.92 6.37
CA THR A 486 -21.50 1.76 5.85
C THR A 486 -21.76 3.23 6.18
N ALA A 487 -22.98 3.71 5.95
CA ALA A 487 -23.34 5.10 6.23
C ALA A 487 -23.34 5.39 7.74
N ILE A 488 -23.84 4.48 8.58
CA ILE A 488 -23.81 4.63 10.05
C ILE A 488 -22.38 4.72 10.57
N ASN A 489 -21.50 3.81 10.12
CA ASN A 489 -20.08 3.84 10.48
C ASN A 489 -19.40 5.11 9.96
N GLY A 490 -19.76 5.57 8.77
CA GLY A 490 -19.34 6.86 8.22
C GLY A 490 -19.79 8.06 9.04
N SER A 491 -20.99 8.01 9.61
CA SER A 491 -21.52 9.01 10.53
C SER A 491 -20.77 8.97 11.87
N TRP A 492 -20.49 7.77 12.40
CA TRP A 492 -19.75 7.54 13.65
C TRP A 492 -18.36 8.17 13.63
N ILE A 493 -17.58 7.92 12.58
CA ILE A 493 -16.18 8.40 12.48
C ILE A 493 -16.05 9.93 12.37
N LYS A 494 -17.17 10.65 12.18
CA LYS A 494 -17.16 12.11 12.22
C LYS A 494 -16.75 12.64 13.60
N SER A 495 -17.10 11.93 14.68
CA SER A 495 -16.81 12.35 16.06
C SER A 495 -16.16 11.29 16.93
N GLU A 496 -16.14 10.03 16.51
CA GLU A 496 -15.67 8.93 17.34
C GLU A 496 -14.56 8.12 16.67
N THR A 497 -13.94 7.21 17.41
CA THR A 497 -12.86 6.32 16.93
C THR A 497 -13.23 4.86 17.08
N PHE A 498 -12.69 4.02 16.21
CA PHE A 498 -12.84 2.56 16.32
C PHE A 498 -11.72 1.92 17.17
N PRO A 499 -12.02 0.90 18.01
CA PRO A 499 -11.04 0.32 18.93
C PRO A 499 -9.91 -0.44 18.24
N TYR A 500 -10.17 -1.12 17.11
CA TYR A 500 -9.10 -1.82 16.37
C TYR A 500 -8.18 -0.82 15.66
N ASP A 501 -8.71 0.29 15.16
CA ASP A 501 -7.90 1.36 14.53
C ASP A 501 -6.98 2.01 15.58
N GLN A 502 -7.49 2.24 16.79
CA GLN A 502 -6.67 2.68 17.93
C GLN A 502 -5.60 1.64 18.30
N ALA A 503 -5.94 0.35 18.29
CA ALA A 503 -4.97 -0.72 18.58
C ALA A 503 -3.85 -0.76 17.53
N PHE A 504 -4.17 -0.59 16.24
CA PHE A 504 -3.17 -0.46 15.18
C PHE A 504 -2.26 0.73 15.44
N VAL A 505 -2.81 1.90 15.75
CA VAL A 505 -1.98 3.09 16.02
C VAL A 505 -1.07 2.90 17.23
N LYS A 506 -1.60 2.35 18.33
CA LYS A 506 -0.84 2.07 19.54
C LYS A 506 0.34 1.14 19.26
N TRP A 507 0.12 0.08 18.50
CA TRP A 507 1.17 -0.85 18.10
C TRP A 507 2.15 -0.21 17.11
N ALA A 508 1.64 0.35 16.01
CA ALA A 508 2.46 0.75 14.88
C ALA A 508 3.25 2.04 15.13
N TYR A 509 2.64 3.00 15.84
CA TYR A 509 3.19 4.35 15.99
C TYR A 509 3.59 4.70 17.41
N LEU A 510 3.04 4.01 18.43
CA LEU A 510 3.35 4.27 19.84
C LEU A 510 4.18 3.16 20.51
N GLY A 511 4.54 2.10 19.78
CA GLY A 511 5.37 0.99 20.28
C GLY A 511 4.71 0.18 21.41
N GLN A 512 3.39 0.27 21.55
CA GLN A 512 2.65 -0.44 22.59
C GLN A 512 2.38 -1.89 22.18
N LYS A 513 2.10 -2.74 23.18
CA LYS A 513 1.75 -4.13 22.92
C LYS A 513 0.38 -4.23 22.24
N ILE A 514 0.25 -5.22 21.38
CA ILE A 514 -1.04 -5.60 20.78
C ILE A 514 -1.87 -6.32 21.86
N GLU A 515 -3.01 -5.73 22.21
CA GLU A 515 -4.01 -6.31 23.13
C GLU A 515 -5.18 -6.99 22.39
N ILE A 516 -5.05 -7.18 21.06
CA ILE A 516 -6.02 -7.87 20.22
C ILE A 516 -5.66 -9.36 20.16
N GLU A 517 -6.65 -10.22 20.42
CA GLU A 517 -6.50 -11.66 20.25
C GLU A 517 -6.38 -12.06 18.77
N LYS A 518 -5.64 -13.13 18.50
CA LYS A 518 -5.37 -13.60 17.12
C LYS A 518 -6.63 -13.92 16.30
N ASN A 519 -7.72 -14.29 16.95
CA ASN A 519 -8.99 -14.61 16.27
C ASN A 519 -9.78 -13.37 15.85
N ASN A 520 -9.34 -12.16 16.24
CA ASN A 520 -10.00 -10.90 15.93
C ASN A 520 -9.38 -10.17 14.72
N TYR A 521 -8.72 -10.94 13.84
CA TYR A 521 -8.18 -10.47 12.57
C TYR A 521 -8.49 -11.44 11.43
N CYS A 522 -8.98 -10.90 10.31
CA CYS A 522 -9.17 -11.64 9.06
C CYS A 522 -8.90 -10.74 7.84
N SER A 523 -8.03 -11.17 6.93
CA SER A 523 -7.63 -10.43 5.73
C SER A 523 -8.04 -11.14 4.45
N ASP A 524 -7.73 -10.52 3.30
CA ASP A 524 -8.04 -11.03 1.97
C ASP A 524 -7.50 -12.45 1.78
N GLU A 525 -6.28 -12.69 2.23
CA GLU A 525 -5.60 -13.96 2.07
C GLU A 525 -6.16 -15.03 3.00
N HIS A 526 -6.68 -14.64 4.16
CA HIS A 526 -7.41 -15.56 5.03
C HIS A 526 -8.70 -16.04 4.36
N ILE A 527 -9.41 -15.15 3.66
CA ILE A 527 -10.61 -15.51 2.87
C ILE A 527 -10.21 -16.43 1.71
N LEU A 528 -9.19 -16.06 0.92
CA LEU A 528 -8.72 -16.87 -0.22
C LEU A 528 -8.29 -18.27 0.22
N ALA A 529 -7.57 -18.39 1.34
CA ALA A 529 -7.17 -19.68 1.89
C ALA A 529 -8.39 -20.51 2.35
N ALA A 530 -9.39 -19.87 2.97
CA ALA A 530 -10.62 -20.53 3.40
C ALA A 530 -11.42 -21.10 2.22
N ASP A 531 -11.52 -20.36 1.12
CA ASP A 531 -12.24 -20.80 -0.08
C ASP A 531 -11.58 -22.00 -0.78
N GLN A 532 -10.23 -22.06 -0.77
CA GLN A 532 -9.49 -23.21 -1.29
C GLN A 532 -9.76 -24.49 -0.48
N HIS A 533 -9.93 -24.38 0.84
CA HIS A 533 -10.22 -25.53 1.71
C HIS A 533 -11.65 -26.07 1.60
N LYS A 534 -12.62 -25.28 1.12
CA LYS A 534 -13.98 -25.76 0.85
C LYS A 534 -14.10 -26.58 -0.43
N GLN A 535 -13.09 -26.57 -1.30
CA GLN A 535 -13.09 -27.29 -2.58
C GLN A 535 -12.48 -28.70 -2.50
N VAL A 536 -12.04 -29.14 -1.31
CA VAL A 536 -11.54 -30.49 -1.00
C VAL A 536 -12.56 -31.23 -0.15
#